data_AF-A0A963ED79-F1
#
_entry.id   AF-A0A963ED79-F1
#
_cell.length_a   1.000
_cell.length_b   1.000
_cell.length_c   1.000
_cell.angle_alpha   90.00
_cell.angle_beta   90.00
_cell.angle_gamma   90.00
#
_symmetry.space_group_name_H-M   'P 1'
#
loop_
_entity.id
_entity.type
_entity.pdbx_description
1 polymer ?
#
loop_
_entity_poly.entity_id
_entity_poly.type
_entity_poly.pdbx_seq_one_letter_code
_entity_poly.pdbx_strand_id
1 'polypeptide(L)' 'RYTSESNARFDQWLKSRDPASGIRDFGELNRLAEAAGMSLFEDFAMPANNRLLAWRKHGQGRP' A
#
# COMPACT_ATOMS: atom_id res chain seq x y z
N ARG A 1 -11.45 3.06 6.73
CA ARG A 1 -11.70 3.41 8.16
C ARG A 1 -10.56 2.82 8.98
N TYR A 2 -9.92 3.58 9.88
CA TYR A 2 -8.81 3.04 10.68
C TYR A 2 -9.29 1.94 11.63
N THR A 3 -8.47 0.91 11.81
CA THR A 3 -8.73 -0.23 12.68
C THR A 3 -8.50 0.08 14.17
N SER A 4 -7.86 1.21 14.50
CA SER A 4 -7.62 1.68 15.87
C SER A 4 -7.43 3.20 15.91
N GLU A 5 -7.63 3.79 17.10
CA GLU A 5 -7.34 5.21 17.34
C GLU A 5 -5.85 5.53 17.23
N SER A 6 -4.98 4.60 17.62
CA SER A 6 -3.52 4.73 17.45
C SER A 6 -3.14 4.88 15.98
N ASN A 7 -3.74 4.09 15.08
CA ASN A 7 -3.51 4.20 13.63
C ASN A 7 -3.98 5.55 13.08
N ALA A 8 -5.10 6.08 13.58
CA ALA A 8 -5.58 7.40 13.15
C ALA A 8 -4.62 8.53 13.57
N ARG A 9 -4.05 8.46 14.78
CA ARG A 9 -3.05 9.44 15.26
C ARG A 9 -1.72 9.30 14.52
N PHE A 10 -1.28 8.07 14.27
CA PHE A 10 -0.05 7.81 13.52
C PHE A 10 -0.16 8.31 12.07
N ASP A 11 -1.30 8.09 11.41
CA ASP A 11 -1.55 8.60 10.06
C ASP A 11 -1.51 10.13 10.00
N GLN A 12 -2.12 10.83 10.96
CA GLN A 12 -2.05 12.28 11.06
C GLN A 12 -0.61 12.78 11.27
N TRP A 13 0.16 12.08 12.11
CA TRP A 13 1.58 12.39 12.31
C TRP A 13 2.42 12.16 11.05
N LEU A 14 2.15 11.11 10.27
CA LEU A 14 2.82 10.87 8.98
C LEU A 14 2.53 12.01 8.00
N LYS A 15 1.26 12.41 7.88
CA LYS A 15 0.81 13.45 6.96
C LYS A 15 1.27 14.86 7.34
N SER A 16 1.45 15.15 8.63
CA SER A 16 1.99 16.44 9.06
C SER A 16 3.46 16.62 8.69
N ARG A 17 4.21 15.51 8.55
CA ARG A 17 5.61 15.51 8.13
C ARG A 17 5.76 15.47 6.61
N ASP A 18 4.95 14.68 5.93
CA ASP A 18 4.87 14.64 4.46
C ASP A 18 3.42 14.38 4.04
N PRO A 19 2.74 15.33 3.39
CA PRO A 19 1.35 15.17 2.95
C PRO A 19 1.11 13.98 2.00
N ALA A 20 2.14 13.47 1.31
CA ALA A 20 2.05 12.28 0.45
C ALA A 20 2.21 10.95 1.21
N SER A 21 2.56 11.02 2.50
CA SER A 21 2.66 9.89 3.41
C SER A 21 1.29 9.55 4.03
N GLY A 22 1.28 8.53 4.90
CA GLY A 22 0.09 8.05 5.58
C GLY A 22 -0.05 6.53 5.52
N ILE A 23 -0.96 6.01 6.32
CA ILE A 23 -1.36 4.60 6.29
C ILE A 23 -2.20 4.37 5.04
N ARG A 24 -1.85 3.34 4.27
CA ARG A 24 -2.52 3.00 3.02
C ARG A 24 -3.35 1.73 3.20
N ASP A 25 -4.53 1.73 2.60
CA ASP A 25 -5.36 0.53 2.54
C ASP A 25 -4.81 -0.45 1.50
N PHE A 26 -4.63 -1.70 1.90
CA PHE A 26 -4.12 -2.74 1.00
C PHE A 26 -5.02 -2.93 -0.22
N GLY A 27 -6.35 -2.94 -0.04
CA GLY A 27 -7.31 -3.15 -1.11
C GLY A 27 -7.35 -1.98 -2.11
N GLU A 28 -7.13 -0.75 -1.65
CA GLU A 28 -6.95 0.40 -2.53
C GLU A 28 -5.65 0.31 -3.33
N LEU A 29 -4.54 -0.05 -2.70
CA LEU A 29 -3.26 -0.22 -3.39
C LEU A 29 -3.30 -1.36 -4.40
N ASN A 30 -3.94 -2.47 -4.04
CA ASN A 30 -4.06 -3.61 -4.94
C ASN A 30 -4.92 -3.28 -6.17
N ARG A 31 -6.07 -2.61 -5.98
CA ARG A 31 -6.88 -2.13 -7.11
C ARG A 31 -6.15 -1.14 -8.00
N LEU A 32 -5.34 -0.25 -7.42
CA LEU A 32 -4.50 0.68 -8.17
C LEU A 32 -3.46 -0.08 -9.02
N ALA A 33 -2.83 -1.11 -8.44
CA ALA A 33 -1.85 -1.92 -9.15
C ALA A 33 -2.49 -2.74 -10.28
N GLU A 34 -3.66 -3.33 -10.05
CA GLU A 34 -4.46 -4.05 -11.06
C GLU A 34 -4.82 -3.14 -12.24
N ALA A 35 -5.29 -1.91 -11.96
CA ALA A 35 -5.59 -0.92 -12.99
C ALA A 35 -4.35 -0.53 -13.82
N ALA A 36 -3.16 -0.67 -13.25
CA ALA A 36 -1.87 -0.45 -13.93
C ALA A 36 -1.32 -1.69 -14.65
N GLY A 37 -2.09 -2.79 -14.71
CA GLY A 37 -1.67 -4.04 -15.36
C GLY A 37 -0.62 -4.80 -14.56
N MET A 38 -0.70 -4.72 -13.24
CA MET A 38 0.16 -5.47 -12.32
C MET A 38 -0.69 -6.40 -11.45
N SER A 39 -0.12 -7.54 -11.06
CA SER A 39 -0.73 -8.45 -10.09
C SER A 39 0.12 -8.51 -8.83
N LEU A 40 -0.50 -8.69 -7.66
CA LEU A 40 0.25 -8.93 -6.43
C LEU A 40 1.12 -10.18 -6.63
N PHE A 41 2.41 -10.02 -6.37
CA PHE A 41 3.40 -11.07 -6.47
C PHE A 41 3.73 -11.62 -5.09
N GLU A 42 3.95 -10.74 -4.12
CA GLU A 42 4.35 -11.14 -2.77
C GLU A 42 3.93 -10.12 -1.72
N ASP A 43 3.71 -10.61 -0.50
CA ASP A 43 3.30 -9.84 0.66
C ASP A 43 4.08 -10.31 1.88
N PHE A 44 5.10 -9.54 2.26
CA PHE A 44 5.98 -9.85 3.37
C PHE A 44 5.52 -9.16 4.65
N ALA A 45 5.29 -9.94 5.70
CA ALA A 45 5.12 -9.41 7.04
C ALA A 45 6.45 -8.83 7.55
N MET A 46 6.40 -7.62 8.13
CA MET A 46 7.54 -6.93 8.70
C MET A 46 7.25 -6.60 10.18
N PRO A 47 8.29 -6.30 11.00
CA PRO A 47 8.09 -5.89 12.40
C PRO A 47 7.14 -4.69 12.55
N ALA A 48 6.52 -4.58 13.73
CA ALA A 48 5.62 -3.48 14.08
C ALA A 48 4.40 -3.32 13.14
N ASN A 49 3.79 -4.44 12.74
CA ASN A 49 2.61 -4.47 11.85
C ASN A 49 2.81 -3.81 10.48
N ASN A 50 4.06 -3.73 10.00
CA ASN A 50 4.36 -3.25 8.67
C ASN A 50 4.24 -4.38 7.65
N ARG A 51 3.97 -4.03 6.39
CA ARG A 51 3.97 -4.98 5.26
C ARG A 51 4.76 -4.42 4.10
N LEU A 52 5.55 -5.26 3.46
CA LEU A 52 6.18 -4.97 2.17
C LEU A 52 5.39 -5.70 1.08
N LEU A 53 4.77 -4.92 0.18
CA LEU A 53 3.96 -5.44 -0.91
C LEU A 53 4.74 -5.33 -2.22
N ALA A 54 4.85 -6.44 -2.94
CA ALA A 54 5.49 -6.50 -4.24
C ALA A 54 4.45 -6.87 -5.30
N TRP A 55 4.34 -6.05 -6.36
CA TRP A 55 3.54 -6.35 -7.53
C TRP A 55 4.44 -6.61 -8.74
N ARG A 56 4.00 -7.51 -9.62
CA ARG A 56 4.68 -7.80 -10.89
C ARG A 56 3.84 -7.27 -12.04
N LYS A 57 4.45 -6.43 -12.87
CA LYS A 57 3.82 -5.95 -14.10
C LYS A 57 3.73 -7.08 -15.12
N HIS A 58 2.56 -7.27 -15.70
CA HIS A 58 2.43 -8.16 -16.84
C HIS A 58 3.28 -7.59 -17.98
N GLY A 59 4.12 -8.42 -18.60
CA GLY A 59 4.89 -8.00 -19.76
C GLY A 59 3.91 -7.43 -20.77
N GLN A 60 4.10 -6.16 -21.16
CA GLN A 60 3.36 -5.62 -22.29
C GLN A 60 3.73 -6.50 -23.47
N GLY A 61 2.82 -7.38 -23.87
CA GLY A 61 2.88 -8.00 -25.17
C GLY A 61 2.91 -6.84 -26.16
N ARG A 62 4.12 -6.55 -26.65
CA ARG A 62 4.26 -5.75 -27.87
C ARG A 62 3.48 -6.53 -28.93
N PRO A 63 2.51 -5.93 -29.63
CA PRO A 63 1.97 -6.56 -30.81
C PRO A 63 3.09 -6.87 -31.82
#